data_AF-A0A3E3INI3-F1
#
_entry.id   AF-A0A3E3INI3-F1
#
_cell.length_a   1.000
_cell.length_b   1.000
_cell.length_c   1.000
_cell.angle_alpha   90.00
_cell.angle_beta   90.00
_cell.angle_gamma   90.00
#
_symmetry.space_group_name_H-M   'P 1'
#
loop_
_entity.id
_entity.type
_entity.pdbx_description
1 polymer ?
#
loop_
_entity_poly.entity_id
_entity_poly.type
_entity_poly.pdbx_seq_one_letter_code
_entity_poly.pdbx_strand_id
1 'polypeptide(L)' 'MHGYLATAFNIFVRQSLREGGIPFAIKTERPNKETIAAMLEAERIAKDQSVKGYTDLDELFADLKK' A
#
# COMPACT_ATOMS: atom_id res chain seq x y z
N MET A 1 28.83 -24.29 4.75
CA MET A 1 27.96 -23.23 4.19
C MET A 1 26.48 -23.59 4.38
N HIS A 2 26.01 -23.88 5.62
CA HIS A 2 24.63 -24.33 5.87
C HIS A 2 23.93 -23.63 7.06
N GLY A 3 24.52 -22.56 7.64
CA GLY A 3 23.95 -21.87 8.81
C GLY A 3 23.45 -20.44 8.58
N TYR A 4 23.94 -19.75 7.55
CA TYR A 4 23.66 -18.32 7.35
C TYR A 4 22.19 -18.03 7.05
N LEU A 5 21.53 -18.91 6.29
CA LEU A 5 20.11 -18.75 5.95
C LEU A 5 19.21 -18.94 7.18
N ALA A 6 19.50 -19.94 8.01
CA ALA A 6 18.75 -20.18 9.25
C ALA A 6 18.91 -19.03 10.24
N THR A 7 20.12 -18.49 10.40
CA THR A 7 20.38 -17.32 11.25
C THR A 7 19.66 -16.08 10.73
N ALA A 8 19.74 -15.79 9.43
CA ALA A 8 19.06 -14.65 8.81
C ALA A 8 17.53 -14.76 8.94
N PHE A 9 16.97 -15.95 8.72
CA PHE A 9 15.54 -16.21 8.86
C PHE A 9 15.06 -16.02 10.31
N ASN A 10 15.82 -16.53 11.29
CA ASN A 10 15.48 -16.37 12.71
C ASN A 10 15.49 -14.90 13.14
N ILE A 11 16.44 -14.10 12.63
CA ILE A 11 16.45 -12.66 12.84
C ILE A 11 15.18 -12.05 12.24
N PHE A 12 14.89 -12.32 10.96
CA PHE A 12 13.71 -11.81 10.26
C PHE A 12 12.41 -12.06 11.02
N VAL A 13 12.14 -13.31 11.44
CA VAL A 13 10.90 -13.65 12.14
C VAL A 13 10.78 -12.90 13.47
N ARG A 14 11.87 -12.84 14.26
CA ARG A 14 11.86 -12.12 15.55
C ARG A 14 11.61 -10.62 15.38
N GLN A 15 12.23 -10.01 14.38
CA GLN A 15 11.98 -8.59 14.11
C GLN A 15 10.55 -8.37 13.62
N SER A 16 10.04 -9.23 12.74
CA SER A 16 8.69 -9.12 12.19
C SER A 16 7.61 -9.18 13.26
N LEU A 17 7.76 -10.11 14.22
CA LEU A 17 6.84 -10.24 15.35
C LEU A 17 6.89 -9.02 16.29
N ARG A 18 8.08 -8.49 16.55
CA ARG A 18 8.22 -7.30 17.42
C ARG A 18 7.62 -6.05 16.79
N GLU A 19 7.72 -5.91 15.48
CA GLU A 19 7.26 -4.74 14.73
C GLU A 19 5.82 -4.88 14.21
N GLY A 20 5.25 -6.08 14.27
CA GLY A 20 3.91 -6.37 13.73
C GLY A 20 3.84 -6.25 12.20
N GLY A 21 4.95 -6.46 11.50
CA GLY A 21 5.05 -6.21 10.05
C GLY A 21 6.38 -6.64 9.46
N ILE A 22 6.69 -6.17 8.24
CA ILE A 22 7.97 -6.47 7.57
C ILE A 22 9.08 -5.59 8.20
N PRO A 23 10.18 -6.17 8.69
CA PRO A 23 11.16 -5.47 9.53
C PRO A 23 12.23 -4.73 8.72
N PHE A 24 11.82 -4.18 7.59
CA PHE A 24 12.64 -3.35 6.71
C PHE A 24 11.71 -2.56 5.78
N ALA A 25 12.16 -1.38 5.36
CA ALA A 25 11.44 -0.61 4.36
C ALA A 25 11.36 -1.37 3.04
N ILE A 26 10.17 -1.44 2.45
CA ILE A 26 9.98 -1.96 1.10
C ILE A 26 10.60 -0.96 0.12
N LYS A 27 11.71 -1.33 -0.50
CA LYS A 27 12.52 -0.47 -1.38
C LYS A 27 12.10 -0.51 -2.85
N THR A 28 10.88 -0.95 -3.17
CA THR A 28 10.42 -0.91 -4.56
C THR A 28 10.23 0.56 -4.94
N GLU A 29 11.28 1.20 -5.48
CA GLU A 29 11.29 2.63 -5.85
C GLU A 29 10.20 2.97 -6.86
N ARG A 30 9.70 1.95 -7.58
CA ARG A 30 8.58 2.07 -8.50
C ARG A 30 7.42 1.23 -7.98
N PRO A 31 6.25 1.84 -7.70
CA PRO A 31 5.04 1.08 -7.46
C PRO A 31 4.78 0.10 -8.62
N ASN A 32 4.02 -0.97 -8.36
CA ASN A 32 3.66 -1.89 -9.43
C ASN A 32 2.80 -1.17 -10.50
N LYS A 33 2.61 -1.80 -11.67
CA LYS A 33 1.88 -1.20 -12.80
C LYS A 33 0.46 -0.76 -12.41
N GLU A 34 -0.22 -1.53 -11.57
CA GLU A 34 -1.58 -1.25 -11.11
C GLU A 34 -1.62 0.00 -10.22
N THR A 35 -0.69 0.10 -9.27
CA THR A 35 -0.57 1.29 -8.41
C THR A 35 -0.22 2.54 -9.22
N ILE A 36 0.68 2.43 -10.21
CA ILE A 36 1.00 3.55 -11.10
C ILE A 36 -0.24 3.99 -11.88
N ALA A 37 -1.00 3.04 -12.45
CA ALA A 37 -2.23 3.36 -13.17
C ALA A 37 -3.28 4.03 -12.26
N ALA A 38 -3.45 3.54 -11.03
CA ALA A 38 -4.36 4.14 -10.05
C ALA A 38 -3.95 5.58 -9.69
N MET A 39 -2.66 5.86 -9.53
CA MET A 39 -2.16 7.22 -9.26
C MET A 39 -2.43 8.17 -10.43
N LEU A 40 -2.17 7.73 -11.66
CA LEU A 40 -2.44 8.54 -12.86
C LEU A 40 -3.94 8.82 -13.04
N GLU A 41 -4.79 7.83 -12.77
CA GLU A 41 -6.23 8.00 -12.83
C GLU A 41 -6.74 8.94 -11.73
N ALA A 42 -6.19 8.85 -10.51
CA ALA A 42 -6.52 9.77 -9.44
C ALA A 42 -6.17 11.23 -9.81
N GLU A 43 -5.02 11.48 -10.45
CA GLU A 43 -4.65 12.82 -10.94
C GLU A 43 -5.59 13.33 -12.04
N ARG A 44 -6.05 12.44 -12.92
CA ARG A 44 -7.03 12.77 -13.97
C ARG A 44 -8.36 13.16 -13.36
N ILE A 45 -8.89 12.33 -12.46
CA ILE A 45 -10.16 12.56 -11.75
C ILE A 45 -10.10 13.85 -10.93
N ALA A 46 -9.00 14.13 -10.23
CA ALA A 46 -8.84 15.33 -9.42
C ALA A 46 -8.95 16.64 -10.22
N LYS A 47 -8.69 16.61 -11.54
CA LYS A 47 -8.80 17.77 -12.44
C LYS A 47 -10.11 17.78 -13.23
N ASP A 48 -10.89 16.71 -13.17
CA ASP A 48 -12.12 16.53 -13.94
C ASP A 48 -13.34 16.87 -13.08
N GLN A 49 -13.87 18.07 -13.28
CA GLN A 49 -15.05 18.55 -12.54
C GLN A 49 -16.34 17.78 -12.87
N SER A 50 -16.33 16.92 -13.90
CA SER A 50 -17.49 16.08 -14.23
C SER A 50 -17.57 14.81 -13.38
N VAL A 51 -16.48 14.44 -12.70
CA VAL A 51 -16.45 13.26 -11.83
C VAL A 51 -17.06 13.62 -10.48
N LYS A 52 -17.88 12.70 -9.94
CA LYS A 52 -18.50 12.85 -8.62
C LYS A 52 -17.42 13.04 -7.55
N GLY A 53 -17.38 14.22 -6.95
CA GLY A 53 -16.70 14.49 -5.68
C GLY A 53 -17.66 14.31 -4.50
N TYR A 54 -17.11 14.21 -3.30
CA TYR A 54 -17.88 14.11 -2.06
C TYR A 54 -17.51 15.27 -1.14
N THR A 55 -18.51 15.97 -0.61
CA THR A 55 -18.34 16.99 0.44
C THR A 55 -18.84 16.53 1.80
N ASP A 56 -19.47 15.35 1.84
CA ASP A 56 -20.03 14.71 3.02
C ASP A 56 -19.45 13.30 3.17
N LEU A 57 -19.04 12.96 4.39
CA LEU A 57 -18.39 11.67 4.67
C LEU A 57 -19.39 10.52 4.69
N ASP A 58 -20.63 10.76 5.12
CA ASP A 58 -21.66 9.71 5.16
C ASP A 58 -22.04 9.28 3.74
N GLU A 59 -22.17 10.25 2.81
CA GLU A 59 -22.37 9.97 1.38
C GLU A 59 -21.21 9.17 0.78
N LEU A 60 -19.96 9.55 1.08
CA LEU A 60 -18.77 8.81 0.63
C LEU A 60 -18.82 7.35 1.10
N PHE A 61 -19.08 7.11 2.39
CA PHE A 61 -19.13 5.75 2.94
C PHE A 61 -20.34 4.95 2.46
N ALA A 62 -21.45 5.59 2.12
CA ALA A 62 -22.60 4.92 1.54
C ALA A 62 -22.28 4.34 0.16
N ASP A 63 -21.52 5.07 -0.66
CA ASP A 63 -21.10 4.60 -1.98
C ASP A 63 -19.93 3.59 -1.93
N LEU A 64 -19.03 3.66 -0.94
CA LEU A 64 -17.95 2.68 -0.75
C LEU A 64 -18.42 1.28 -0.33
N LYS A 65 -19.61 1.16 0.26
CA LYS A 65 -20.20 -0.12 0.69
C LYS A 65 -20.97 -0.83 -0.42
N LYS A 66 -21.07 -0.24 -1.61
CA LYS A 66 -21.67 -0.87 -2.79
C LYS A 66 -20.68 -1.83 -3.45
#